data_AF-A0A8S3G4P2-F1
#
_entry.id   AF-A0A8S3G4P2-F1
#
_cell.length_a   1.000
_cell.length_b   1.000
_cell.length_c   1.000
_cell.angle_alpha   90.00
_cell.angle_beta   90.00
_cell.angle_gamma   90.00
#
_symmetry.space_group_name_H-M   'P 1'
#
loop_
_entity.id
_entity.type
_entity.pdbx_description
1 polymer ?
#
loop_
_entity_poly.entity_id
_entity_poly.type
_entity_poly.pdbx_seq_one_letter_code
_entity_poly.pdbx_strand_id
1 'polypeptide(L)'
;VYRNGGKVNGATISGTTFTDSNLNSGSTYTFTVKAVSSSGSESSASNSATGKTTGESPAVGTPSGLIVTDTTSNSVTLKWDSVPVITTYNVYRNGNKVTSVSATSYTDTDLNSATDYQYQVSSVKDSVEGDKSMTVTTTTLAGSTGNDCYDESNVAHVAALRAYVSFGYTFALGSNQNMGLYSMLQKTNLCKEKDFYYVIA
;
A
#
# COMPACT_ATOMS: atom_id res chain seq x y z
N VAL A 1 12.98 -17.13 26.88
CA VAL A 1 12.85 -17.81 25.57
C VAL A 1 12.42 -16.78 24.56
N TYR A 2 13.08 -16.75 23.41
CA TYR A 2 12.81 -15.80 22.34
C TYR A 2 12.41 -16.57 21.08
N ARG A 3 11.30 -16.18 20.45
CA ARG A 3 10.85 -16.64 19.13
C ARG A 3 11.07 -15.52 18.13
N ASN A 4 11.80 -15.79 17.05
CA ASN A 4 12.14 -14.81 16.01
C ASN A 4 12.70 -13.49 16.60
N GLY A 5 13.46 -13.59 17.69
CA GLY A 5 14.04 -12.45 18.42
C GLY A 5 13.13 -11.79 19.47
N GLY A 6 11.83 -12.09 19.51
CA GLY A 6 10.90 -11.56 20.52
C GLY A 6 10.72 -12.50 21.72
N LYS A 7 10.68 -11.98 22.95
CA LYS A 7 10.47 -12.78 24.17
C LYS A 7 9.04 -13.34 24.20
N VAL A 8 8.90 -14.65 24.43
CA VAL A 8 7.58 -15.35 24.38
C VAL A 8 7.11 -15.94 25.70
N ASN A 9 7.97 -16.00 26.72
CA ASN A 9 7.59 -16.47 28.05
C ASN A 9 7.31 -15.28 28.98
N GLY A 10 6.23 -15.34 29.75
CA GLY A 10 5.84 -14.29 30.70
C GLY A 10 6.66 -14.26 32.00
N ALA A 11 7.13 -15.43 32.47
CA ALA A 11 7.96 -15.55 33.67
C ALA A 11 9.23 -16.38 33.38
N THR A 12 10.27 -16.22 34.21
CA THR A 12 11.50 -17.01 34.12
C THR A 12 11.19 -18.50 34.32
N ILE A 13 11.82 -19.35 33.52
CA ILE A 13 11.58 -20.79 33.51
C ILE A 13 12.71 -21.46 34.29
N SER A 14 12.38 -22.21 35.35
CA SER A 14 13.37 -22.92 36.17
C SER A 14 13.77 -24.28 35.59
N GLY A 15 12.98 -24.83 34.66
CA GLY A 15 13.28 -26.07 33.94
C GLY A 15 14.02 -25.84 32.62
N THR A 16 14.38 -26.93 31.96
CA THR A 16 15.08 -26.92 30.65
C THR A 16 14.13 -27.10 29.46
N THR A 17 12.82 -27.03 29.69
CA THR A 17 11.77 -27.24 28.69
C THR A 17 10.80 -26.07 28.64
N PHE A 18 10.41 -25.66 27.44
CA PHE A 18 9.38 -24.65 27.21
C PHE A 18 8.50 -25.09 26.04
N THR A 19 7.19 -24.97 26.19
CA THR A 19 6.23 -25.16 25.10
C THR A 19 5.70 -23.79 24.70
N ASP A 20 6.00 -23.37 23.48
CA ASP A 20 5.42 -22.16 22.90
C ASP A 20 4.08 -22.51 22.25
N SER A 21 3.01 -21.90 22.72
CA SER A 21 1.63 -22.15 22.25
C SER A 21 1.18 -21.05 21.29
N ASN A 22 0.11 -21.30 20.53
CA ASN A 22 -0.44 -20.36 19.54
C ASN A 22 0.53 -20.05 18.37
N LEU A 23 1.27 -21.07 17.93
CA LEU A 23 2.04 -21.02 16.69
C LEU A 23 1.13 -21.36 15.51
N ASN A 24 1.35 -20.70 14.37
CA ASN A 24 0.66 -21.04 13.13
C ASN A 24 1.11 -22.44 12.68
N SER A 25 0.18 -23.26 12.23
CA SER A 25 0.47 -24.56 11.60
C SER A 25 1.30 -24.39 10.33
N GLY A 26 2.13 -25.39 10.01
CA GLY A 26 2.99 -25.38 8.83
C GLY A 26 4.03 -24.25 8.77
N SER A 27 4.27 -23.53 9.87
CA SER A 27 5.14 -22.34 9.92
C SER A 27 6.47 -22.64 10.59
N THR A 28 7.54 -22.05 10.05
CA THR A 28 8.90 -22.19 10.58
C THR A 28 9.19 -21.08 11.57
N TYR A 29 9.72 -21.43 12.74
CA TYR A 29 10.10 -20.51 13.80
C TYR A 29 11.53 -20.77 14.26
N THR A 30 12.24 -19.69 14.60
CA THR A 30 13.58 -19.74 15.18
C THR A 30 13.52 -19.38 16.65
N PHE A 31 14.16 -20.18 17.49
CA PHE A 31 14.19 -20.01 18.94
C PHE A 31 15.61 -19.82 19.46
N THR A 32 15.74 -18.92 20.44
CA THR A 32 16.94 -18.78 21.27
C THR A 32 16.54 -18.68 22.74
N VAL A 33 17.46 -19.01 23.64
CA VAL A 33 17.28 -18.86 25.08
C VAL A 33 18.41 -18.03 25.67
N LYS A 34 18.09 -17.29 26.74
CA LYS A 34 19.06 -16.58 27.57
C LYS A 34 18.90 -17.08 28.99
N ALA A 35 20.01 -17.33 29.68
CA ALA A 35 20.00 -17.59 31.11
C ALA A 35 19.76 -16.28 31.86
N VAL A 36 19.09 -16.36 33.01
CA VAL A 36 18.85 -15.22 33.89
C VAL A 36 19.50 -15.52 35.24
N SER A 37 20.34 -14.61 35.73
CA SER A 37 20.95 -14.73 37.05
C SER A 37 19.95 -14.48 38.17
N SER A 38 20.32 -14.78 39.42
CA SER A 38 19.50 -14.44 40.60
C SER A 38 19.26 -12.93 40.78
N SER A 39 20.13 -12.09 40.20
CA SER A 39 19.97 -10.63 40.17
C SER A 39 19.09 -10.12 39.02
N GLY A 40 18.56 -11.02 38.18
CA GLY A 40 17.71 -10.67 37.03
C GLY A 40 18.46 -10.32 35.75
N SER A 41 19.79 -10.46 35.72
CA SER A 41 20.59 -10.13 34.53
C SER A 41 20.53 -11.25 33.49
N GLU A 42 20.30 -10.90 32.22
CA GLU A 42 20.27 -11.88 31.12
C GLU A 42 21.66 -12.11 30.51
N SER A 43 21.96 -13.35 30.13
CA SER A 43 23.17 -13.71 29.39
C SER A 43 23.10 -13.31 27.91
N SER A 44 24.19 -13.54 27.16
CA SER A 44 24.12 -13.67 25.70
C SER A 44 23.14 -14.78 25.29
N ALA A 45 22.57 -14.66 24.09
CA ALA A 45 21.67 -15.69 23.54
C ALA A 45 22.41 -16.98 23.23
N SER A 46 21.71 -18.12 23.36
CA SER A 46 22.15 -19.43 22.88
C SER A 46 22.33 -19.45 21.36
N ASN A 47 22.85 -20.57 20.83
CA ASN A 47 22.67 -20.87 19.42
C ASN A 47 21.17 -20.95 19.06
N SER A 48 20.86 -20.66 17.80
CA SER A 48 19.50 -20.74 17.27
C SER A 48 19.10 -22.18 17.01
N ALA A 49 17.85 -22.52 17.36
CA ALA A 49 17.18 -23.75 16.96
C ALA A 49 15.99 -23.40 16.07
N THR A 50 15.82 -24.09 14.95
CA THR A 50 14.72 -23.85 14.01
C THR A 50 13.80 -25.07 13.98
N GLY A 51 12.49 -24.84 14.03
CA GLY A 51 11.48 -25.89 13.95
C GLY A 51 10.29 -25.44 13.10
N LYS A 52 9.66 -26.39 12.41
CA LYS A 52 8.40 -26.18 11.68
C LYS A 52 7.28 -26.88 12.42
N THR A 53 6.18 -26.17 12.68
CA THR A 53 4.97 -26.78 13.26
C THR A 53 4.35 -27.80 12.29
N THR A 54 3.74 -28.85 12.83
CA THR A 54 2.97 -29.82 12.05
C THR A 54 1.62 -29.23 11.61
N GLY A 55 1.02 -29.80 10.58
CA GLY A 55 -0.22 -29.32 9.96
C GLY A 55 0.00 -28.46 8.71
N GLU A 56 -1.08 -28.20 7.99
CA GLU A 56 -1.06 -27.33 6.81
C GLU A 56 -0.99 -25.86 7.23
N SER A 57 -0.30 -25.04 6.44
CA SER A 57 -0.35 -23.58 6.61
C SER A 57 -1.81 -23.14 6.48
N PRO A 58 -2.28 -22.16 7.29
CA PRO A 58 -3.63 -21.61 7.09
C PRO A 58 -3.81 -21.23 5.63
N ALA A 59 -4.89 -21.71 4.99
CA ALA A 59 -5.22 -21.29 3.64
C ALA A 59 -5.49 -19.78 3.68
N VAL A 60 -4.64 -19.00 3.01
CA VAL A 60 -4.80 -17.55 2.89
C VAL A 60 -5.41 -17.29 1.51
N GLY A 61 -6.68 -16.86 1.49
CA GLY A 61 -7.44 -16.76 0.26
C GLY A 61 -6.82 -15.77 -0.74
N THR A 62 -6.74 -16.16 -2.01
CA THR A 62 -6.22 -15.29 -3.06
C THR A 62 -7.21 -14.17 -3.37
N PRO A 63 -6.79 -12.88 -3.39
CA PRO A 63 -7.64 -11.80 -3.86
C PRO A 63 -8.08 -12.02 -5.31
N SER A 64 -9.37 -11.74 -5.57
CA SER A 64 -9.96 -11.82 -6.91
C SER A 64 -10.55 -10.45 -7.30
N GLY A 65 -11.02 -10.32 -8.54
CA GLY A 65 -11.62 -9.07 -9.02
C GLY A 65 -10.67 -7.87 -9.06
N LEU A 66 -9.35 -8.09 -9.08
CA LEU A 66 -8.39 -6.99 -9.22
C LEU A 66 -8.60 -6.30 -10.57
N ILE A 67 -8.85 -4.99 -10.51
CA ILE A 67 -9.04 -4.12 -11.67
C ILE A 67 -8.37 -2.77 -11.44
N VAL A 68 -8.06 -2.09 -12.54
CA VAL A 68 -7.69 -0.67 -12.56
C VAL A 68 -8.97 0.15 -12.72
N THR A 69 -9.25 1.04 -11.77
CA THR A 69 -10.44 1.89 -11.79
C THR A 69 -10.14 3.32 -12.25
N ASP A 70 -8.88 3.75 -12.13
CA ASP A 70 -8.45 5.05 -12.63
C ASP A 70 -6.97 5.07 -13.00
N THR A 71 -6.59 5.93 -13.94
CA THR A 71 -5.20 6.15 -14.35
C THR A 71 -5.01 7.61 -14.76
N THR A 72 -3.95 8.23 -14.25
CA THR A 72 -3.49 9.59 -14.57
C THR A 72 -2.10 9.53 -15.19
N SER A 73 -1.45 10.67 -15.41
CA SER A 73 -0.05 10.69 -15.87
C SER A 73 0.94 10.16 -14.82
N ASN A 74 0.56 10.17 -13.54
CA ASN A 74 1.45 9.87 -12.42
C ASN A 74 0.82 8.97 -11.34
N SER A 75 -0.36 8.41 -11.57
CA SER A 75 -1.03 7.55 -10.60
C SER A 75 -1.91 6.49 -11.24
N VAL A 76 -2.09 5.38 -10.52
CA VAL A 76 -3.00 4.28 -10.87
C VAL A 76 -3.83 3.92 -9.64
N THR A 77 -5.15 3.88 -9.80
CA THR A 77 -6.05 3.42 -8.74
C THR A 77 -6.53 2.00 -9.03
N LEU A 78 -6.35 1.13 -8.03
CA LEU A 78 -6.70 -0.28 -8.04
C LEU A 78 -7.87 -0.56 -7.11
N LYS A 79 -8.67 -1.56 -7.46
CA LYS A 79 -9.73 -2.13 -6.62
C LYS A 79 -9.75 -3.65 -6.77
N TRP A 80 -10.07 -4.36 -5.70
CA TRP A 80 -10.24 -5.82 -5.70
C TRP A 80 -11.36 -6.25 -4.75
N ASP A 81 -11.74 -7.53 -4.78
CA ASP A 81 -12.76 -8.10 -3.91
C ASP A 81 -12.20 -8.45 -2.52
N SER A 82 -13.04 -8.40 -1.49
CA SER A 82 -12.62 -8.73 -0.14
C SER A 82 -12.38 -10.23 0.04
N VAL A 83 -11.29 -10.57 0.71
CA VAL A 83 -10.99 -11.93 1.19
C VAL A 83 -11.37 -12.01 2.67
N PRO A 84 -12.18 -13.00 3.10
CA PRO A 84 -12.56 -13.13 4.49
C PRO A 84 -11.40 -13.62 5.37
N VAL A 85 -11.40 -13.21 6.63
CA VAL A 85 -10.47 -13.69 7.68
C VAL A 85 -8.98 -13.45 7.34
N ILE A 86 -8.65 -12.23 6.92
CA ILE A 86 -7.27 -11.77 6.68
C ILE A 86 -6.90 -10.61 7.62
N THR A 87 -5.61 -10.28 7.68
CA THR A 87 -5.07 -9.12 8.40
C THR A 87 -4.91 -7.91 7.47
N THR A 88 -4.26 -8.08 6.32
CA THR A 88 -4.00 -7.01 5.32
C THR A 88 -3.88 -7.58 3.91
N TYR A 89 -3.78 -6.69 2.91
CA TYR A 89 -3.37 -6.98 1.55
C TYR A 89 -1.98 -6.40 1.28
N ASN A 90 -1.12 -7.16 0.61
CA ASN A 90 0.12 -6.63 0.04
C ASN A 90 -0.13 -6.25 -1.43
N VAL A 91 0.24 -5.03 -1.81
CA VAL A 91 0.15 -4.54 -3.19
C VAL A 91 1.53 -4.60 -3.84
N TYR A 92 1.58 -5.17 -5.04
CA TYR A 92 2.79 -5.34 -5.82
C TYR A 92 2.74 -4.53 -7.11
N ARG A 93 3.84 -3.85 -7.43
CA ARG A 93 4.08 -3.18 -8.71
C ARG A 93 5.31 -3.78 -9.36
N ASN A 94 5.17 -4.24 -10.61
CA ASN A 94 6.25 -4.86 -11.39
C ASN A 94 6.97 -5.97 -10.60
N GLY A 95 6.19 -6.79 -9.88
CA GLY A 95 6.67 -7.89 -9.04
C GLY A 95 7.20 -7.50 -7.65
N ASN A 96 7.41 -6.22 -7.36
CA ASN A 96 7.94 -5.74 -6.07
C ASN A 96 6.80 -5.26 -5.16
N LYS A 97 6.87 -5.60 -3.86
CA LYS A 97 5.91 -5.10 -2.88
C LYS A 97 6.08 -3.59 -2.71
N VAL A 98 5.02 -2.83 -2.96
CA VAL A 98 4.99 -1.38 -2.77
C VAL A 98 4.50 -1.03 -1.38
N THR A 99 3.43 -1.69 -0.93
CA THR A 99 2.79 -1.36 0.35
C THR A 99 1.96 -2.52 0.91
N SER A 100 1.44 -2.34 2.12
CA SER A 100 0.41 -3.18 2.73
C SER A 100 -0.76 -2.30 3.17
N VAL A 101 -1.99 -2.68 2.82
CA VAL A 101 -3.21 -1.91 3.09
C VAL A 101 -4.30 -2.81 3.69
N SER A 102 -5.21 -2.24 4.46
CA SER A 102 -6.40 -2.95 4.98
C SER A 102 -7.62 -2.80 4.08
N ALA A 103 -7.68 -1.71 3.30
CA ALA A 103 -8.75 -1.46 2.34
C ALA A 103 -8.64 -2.39 1.11
N THR A 104 -9.75 -2.52 0.38
CA THR A 104 -9.83 -3.27 -0.88
C THR A 104 -9.59 -2.38 -2.11
N SER A 105 -8.85 -1.29 -1.91
CA SER A 105 -8.47 -0.33 -2.94
C SER A 105 -7.16 0.35 -2.57
N TYR A 106 -6.40 0.76 -3.57
CA TYR A 106 -5.15 1.50 -3.38
C TYR A 106 -4.87 2.39 -4.59
N THR A 107 -4.47 3.63 -4.33
CA THR A 107 -3.95 4.54 -5.37
C THR A 107 -2.44 4.59 -5.22
N ASP A 108 -1.75 4.09 -6.24
CA ASP A 108 -0.31 4.20 -6.39
C ASP A 108 0.03 5.53 -7.07
N THR A 109 0.84 6.36 -6.42
CA THR A 109 1.20 7.72 -6.88
C THR A 109 2.68 7.79 -7.27
N ASP A 110 3.12 8.97 -7.72
CA ASP A 110 4.52 9.26 -8.05
C ASP A 110 5.08 8.33 -9.15
N LEU A 111 4.20 7.95 -10.09
CA LEU A 111 4.55 7.15 -11.26
C LEU A 111 5.11 8.02 -12.39
N ASN A 112 5.91 7.40 -13.25
CA ASN A 112 6.33 8.02 -14.49
C ASN A 112 5.17 7.99 -15.49
N SER A 113 5.06 9.04 -16.30
CA SER A 113 4.07 9.11 -17.37
C SER A 113 4.42 8.22 -18.56
N ALA A 114 3.42 7.89 -19.37
CA ALA A 114 3.55 7.03 -20.55
C ALA A 114 4.33 5.72 -20.27
N THR A 115 4.13 5.14 -19.10
CA THR A 115 4.91 3.98 -18.62
C THR A 115 3.97 2.82 -18.29
N ASP A 116 4.34 1.62 -18.76
CA ASP A 116 3.61 0.38 -18.45
C ASP A 116 3.90 -0.08 -17.02
N TYR A 117 2.84 -0.39 -16.30
CA TYR A 117 2.89 -0.95 -14.95
C TYR A 117 2.04 -2.21 -14.86
N GLN A 118 2.53 -3.16 -14.07
CA GLN A 118 1.84 -4.41 -13.76
C GLN A 118 1.57 -4.48 -12.27
N TYR A 119 0.34 -4.83 -11.90
CA TYR A 119 -0.10 -4.90 -10.51
C TYR A 119 -0.65 -6.27 -10.15
N GLN A 120 -0.35 -6.68 -8.92
CA GLN A 120 -0.90 -7.86 -8.27
C GLN A 120 -1.18 -7.54 -6.80
N VAL A 121 -2.09 -8.29 -6.20
CA VAL A 121 -2.39 -8.19 -4.77
C VAL A 121 -2.40 -9.58 -4.16
N SER A 122 -1.79 -9.74 -2.99
CA SER A 122 -1.96 -10.95 -2.16
C SER A 122 -2.62 -10.56 -0.84
N SER A 123 -3.24 -11.54 -0.18
CA SER A 123 -3.72 -11.34 1.19
C SER A 123 -2.72 -11.90 2.19
N VAL A 124 -2.74 -11.33 3.40
CA VAL A 124 -1.86 -11.69 4.50
C VAL A 124 -2.73 -11.98 5.72
N LYS A 125 -2.49 -13.12 6.36
CA LYS A 125 -3.14 -13.52 7.61
C LYS A 125 -2.09 -13.97 8.61
N ASP A 126 -2.07 -13.36 9.79
CA ASP A 126 -1.17 -13.75 10.89
C ASP A 126 0.33 -13.79 10.46
N SER A 127 0.75 -12.81 9.67
CA SER A 127 2.09 -12.70 9.03
C SER A 127 2.41 -13.76 7.96
N VAL A 128 1.44 -14.61 7.60
CA VAL A 128 1.55 -15.54 6.47
C VAL A 128 0.92 -14.90 5.24
N GLU A 129 1.68 -14.82 4.16
CA GLU A 129 1.20 -14.32 2.88
C GLU A 129 0.70 -15.47 2.00
N GLY A 130 -0.48 -15.28 1.38
CA GLY A 130 -1.05 -16.20 0.40
C GLY A 130 -0.59 -15.94 -1.03
N ASP A 131 -1.20 -16.65 -1.97
CA ASP A 131 -0.91 -16.46 -3.39
C ASP A 131 -1.29 -15.05 -3.87
N LYS A 132 -0.56 -14.58 -4.89
CA LYS A 132 -0.88 -13.33 -5.58
C LYS A 132 -2.08 -13.55 -6.51
N SER A 133 -2.88 -12.50 -6.68
CA SER A 133 -3.94 -12.43 -7.68
C SER A 133 -3.41 -12.59 -9.11
N MET A 134 -4.34 -12.73 -10.05
CA MET A 134 -4.06 -12.45 -11.46
C MET A 134 -3.47 -11.04 -11.63
N THR A 135 -2.56 -10.90 -12.58
CA THR A 135 -1.93 -9.61 -12.92
C THR A 135 -2.89 -8.75 -13.72
N VAL A 136 -2.97 -7.47 -13.36
CA VAL A 136 -3.54 -6.43 -14.23
C VAL A 136 -2.43 -5.52 -14.72
N THR A 137 -2.59 -5.00 -15.93
CA THR A 137 -1.62 -4.11 -16.56
C THR A 137 -2.30 -2.81 -16.95
N THR A 138 -1.60 -1.68 -16.83
CA THR A 138 -2.06 -0.39 -17.33
C THR A 138 -0.85 0.46 -17.72
N THR A 139 -1.08 1.42 -18.61
CA THR A 139 -0.09 2.41 -19.01
C THR A 139 -0.53 3.75 -18.43
N THR A 140 0.32 4.41 -17.64
CA THR A 140 0.04 5.78 -17.20
C THR A 140 -0.14 6.68 -18.41
N LEU A 141 -0.98 7.70 -18.27
CA LEU A 141 -1.20 8.64 -19.37
C LEU A 141 0.10 9.37 -19.71
N ALA A 142 0.21 9.85 -20.94
CA ALA A 142 1.26 10.81 -21.24
C ALA A 142 1.13 12.02 -20.31
N GLY A 143 2.27 12.54 -19.83
CA GLY A 143 2.25 13.82 -19.16
C GLY A 143 1.70 14.86 -20.13
N SER A 144 0.95 15.84 -19.63
CA SER A 144 0.44 16.88 -20.52
C SER A 144 1.58 17.55 -21.26
N THR A 145 1.49 17.53 -22.58
CA THR A 145 2.38 18.31 -23.42
C THR A 145 1.90 19.76 -23.42
N GLY A 146 2.80 20.73 -23.64
CA GLY A 146 2.46 22.16 -23.55
C GLY A 146 1.30 22.62 -24.45
N ASN A 147 0.89 21.82 -25.44
CA ASN A 147 -0.26 22.10 -26.30
C ASN A 147 -1.63 21.84 -25.64
N ASP A 148 -1.68 21.05 -24.56
CA ASP A 148 -2.89 20.81 -23.77
C ASP A 148 -2.88 21.56 -22.43
N CYS A 149 -2.00 22.56 -22.33
CA CYS A 149 -1.83 23.43 -21.19
C CYS A 149 -2.36 24.84 -21.50
N TYR A 150 -3.05 25.42 -20.53
CA TYR A 150 -3.68 26.73 -20.64
C TYR A 150 -3.12 27.62 -19.53
N ASP A 151 -2.35 28.66 -19.87
CA ASP A 151 -1.89 29.68 -18.91
C ASP A 151 -2.88 30.85 -18.87
N GLU A 152 -3.89 30.73 -18.01
CA GLU A 152 -4.96 31.72 -17.88
C GLU A 152 -5.29 32.03 -16.42
N SER A 153 -6.14 33.03 -16.19
CA SER A 153 -6.63 33.32 -14.84
C SER A 153 -7.61 32.23 -14.38
N ASN A 154 -7.67 32.01 -13.07
CA ASN A 154 -8.62 31.08 -12.46
C ASN A 154 -10.09 31.35 -12.88
N VAL A 155 -10.48 32.60 -13.12
CA VAL A 155 -11.80 32.96 -13.68
C VAL A 155 -11.97 32.48 -15.13
N ALA A 156 -10.96 32.64 -15.98
CA ALA A 156 -11.00 32.18 -17.37
C ALA A 156 -11.05 30.65 -17.46
N HIS A 157 -10.34 29.94 -16.57
CA HIS A 157 -10.46 28.49 -16.44
C HIS A 157 -11.87 28.04 -16.05
N VAL A 158 -12.54 28.74 -15.14
CA VAL A 158 -13.94 28.47 -14.77
C VAL A 158 -14.86 28.71 -15.96
N ALA A 159 -14.69 29.83 -16.67
CA ALA A 159 -15.50 30.16 -17.85
C ALA A 159 -15.36 29.12 -18.97
N ALA A 160 -14.19 28.48 -19.08
CA ALA A 160 -13.91 27.45 -20.06
C ALA A 160 -14.14 26.01 -19.56
N LEU A 161 -14.78 25.83 -18.40
CA LEU A 161 -15.07 24.52 -17.79
C LEU A 161 -13.81 23.66 -17.51
N ARG A 162 -12.65 24.31 -17.32
CA ARG A 162 -11.40 23.67 -16.87
C ARG A 162 -11.26 23.64 -15.36
N ALA A 163 -12.03 24.47 -14.66
CA ALA A 163 -12.04 24.62 -13.21
C ALA A 163 -13.47 24.87 -12.71
N TYR A 164 -13.68 24.72 -11.40
CA TYR A 164 -14.95 25.03 -10.73
C TYR A 164 -14.71 25.86 -9.47
N VAL A 165 -15.76 26.55 -9.00
CA VAL A 165 -15.71 27.40 -7.80
C VAL A 165 -16.44 26.71 -6.65
N SER A 166 -15.83 26.69 -5.47
CA SER A 166 -16.45 26.23 -4.22
C SER A 166 -15.99 27.10 -3.06
N PHE A 167 -16.92 27.60 -2.24
CA PHE A 167 -16.65 28.49 -1.10
C PHE A 167 -15.74 29.70 -1.43
N GLY A 168 -15.84 30.25 -2.65
CA GLY A 168 -15.03 31.38 -3.10
C GLY A 168 -13.62 31.04 -3.61
N TYR A 169 -13.21 29.77 -3.52
CA TYR A 169 -11.97 29.24 -4.09
C TYR A 169 -12.22 28.57 -5.43
N THR A 170 -11.22 28.63 -6.31
CA THR A 170 -11.24 27.94 -7.61
C THR A 170 -10.42 26.66 -7.52
N PHE A 171 -10.91 25.58 -8.12
CA PHE A 171 -10.25 24.28 -8.13
C PHE A 171 -10.21 23.71 -9.54
N ALA A 172 -9.10 23.08 -9.91
CA ALA A 172 -8.96 22.36 -11.17
C ALA A 172 -9.98 21.22 -11.27
N LEU A 173 -10.66 21.10 -12.42
CA LEU A 173 -11.64 20.05 -12.62
C LEU A 173 -10.94 18.67 -12.67
N GLY A 174 -11.43 17.72 -11.86
CA GLY A 174 -10.87 16.37 -11.77
C GLY A 174 -9.82 16.22 -10.66
N SER A 175 -8.68 16.93 -10.75
CA SER A 175 -7.61 16.84 -9.74
C SER A 175 -7.93 17.55 -8.42
N ASN A 176 -8.86 18.52 -8.45
CA ASN A 176 -9.24 19.37 -7.32
C ASN A 176 -8.07 20.18 -6.72
N GLN A 177 -7.00 20.41 -7.49
CA GLN A 177 -5.91 21.27 -7.05
C GLN A 177 -6.38 22.72 -6.89
N ASN A 178 -6.04 23.35 -5.77
CA ASN A 178 -6.48 24.71 -5.43
C ASN A 178 -5.76 25.75 -6.30
N MET A 179 -6.53 26.63 -6.93
CA MET A 179 -6.08 27.71 -7.82
C MET A 179 -6.31 29.10 -7.23
N GLY A 180 -6.47 29.18 -5.91
CA GLY A 180 -6.65 30.42 -5.16
C GLY A 180 -8.08 30.96 -5.17
N LEU A 181 -8.24 32.17 -4.62
CA LEU A 181 -9.54 32.86 -4.58
C LEU A 181 -9.99 33.26 -5.97
N TYR A 182 -11.25 32.99 -6.30
CA TYR A 182 -11.87 33.35 -7.58
C TYR A 182 -11.76 34.86 -7.91
N SER A 183 -11.80 35.72 -6.89
CA SER A 183 -11.71 37.17 -7.04
C SER A 183 -10.29 37.70 -7.33
N MET A 184 -9.24 36.88 -7.18
CA MET A 184 -7.86 37.36 -7.28
C MET A 184 -7.26 37.26 -8.69
N LEU A 185 -8.00 36.71 -9.68
CA LEU A 185 -7.52 36.55 -11.07
C LEU A 185 -6.13 35.89 -11.16
N GLN A 186 -5.82 34.98 -10.25
CA GLN A 186 -4.50 34.31 -10.22
C GLN A 186 -4.33 33.49 -11.48
N LYS A 187 -3.18 33.68 -12.15
CA LYS A 187 -2.80 32.87 -13.30
C LYS A 187 -2.27 31.52 -12.87
N THR A 188 -2.68 30.50 -13.59
CA THR A 188 -2.27 29.11 -13.37
C THR A 188 -2.09 28.44 -14.71
N ASN A 189 -1.03 27.64 -14.84
CA ASN A 189 -0.88 26.78 -15.99
C ASN A 189 -1.62 25.46 -15.73
N LEU A 190 -2.77 25.30 -16.38
CA LEU A 190 -3.69 24.19 -16.14
C LEU A 190 -3.64 23.26 -17.35
N CYS A 191 -3.23 22.02 -17.15
CA CYS A 191 -2.98 21.07 -18.21
C CYS A 191 -3.98 19.91 -18.21
N LYS A 192 -4.53 19.56 -19.37
CA LYS A 192 -5.49 18.44 -19.52
C LYS A 192 -4.74 17.11 -19.60
N GLU A 193 -5.08 16.16 -18.75
CA GLU A 193 -4.56 14.78 -18.84
C GLU A 193 -5.56 13.83 -19.49
N LYS A 194 -6.86 14.02 -19.22
CA LYS A 194 -7.96 13.30 -19.88
C LYS A 194 -9.24 14.14 -19.82
N ASP A 195 -10.33 13.63 -20.38
CA ASP A 195 -11.62 14.32 -20.34
C ASP A 195 -12.04 14.65 -18.91
N PHE A 196 -12.36 15.92 -18.70
CA PHE A 196 -12.73 16.50 -17.41
C PHE A 196 -11.70 16.28 -16.28
N TYR A 197 -10.43 16.04 -16.62
CA TYR A 197 -9.34 15.92 -15.64
C TYR A 197 -8.16 16.78 -16.04
N TYR A 198 -7.91 17.79 -15.21
CA TYR A 198 -6.83 18.73 -15.41
C TYR A 198 -5.99 18.89 -14.15
N VAL A 199 -4.69 19.16 -14.34
CA VAL A 199 -3.72 19.34 -13.26
C VAL A 199 -2.99 20.67 -13.39
N ILE A 200 -2.60 21.27 -12.27
CA ILE A 200 -1.69 22.41 -12.23
C ILE A 200 -0.28 21.89 -12.53
N ALA A 201 0.36 22.48 -13.55
CA ALA A 201 1.72 22.16 -13.99
C ALA A 201 2.75 23.24 -13.57
#